data_AF-A0A952MVL3-F1
#
_entry.id   AF-A0A952MVL3-F1
#
_cell.length_a   1.000
_cell.length_b   1.000
_cell.length_c   1.000
_cell.angle_alpha   90.00
_cell.angle_beta   90.00
_cell.angle_gamma   90.00
#
_symmetry.space_group_name_H-M   'P 1'
#
loop_
_entity.id
_entity.type
_entity.pdbx_description
1 polymer ?
#
loop_
_entity_poly.entity_id
_entity_poly.type
_entity_poly.pdbx_seq_one_letter_code
_entity_poly.pdbx_strand_id
1 'polypeptide(L)'
;MLDLKNDKTDIKYKELEFMETLVRDNYISYHALDKKTSCYLARPQEAFKDVEQETDTDISFSNLFDGLDLESLAEEQRQQVATAKDVFTNQKLDFGFSNMEGLTDDLKKPLSKILPIGVPSMTLMEWMQHFMGMLKSMEEDKSVYKGLRNVVDQHFNNGKFTVDYDNIDFNDDLKSSVLQKTFIEYVNSNLNPNGDKEISDYDFFLQAYFTLDILGISKESSKNVRFRNMINDSYHSYYGAFCDYVVSEDEGFLKKTRTLYRLLDIQTKVFHIDDFIKYFNILSKSNEANQNDFFDLLVNDLRNGIVLNSKPSIRFNRHTTTIKPYHQYLGFFNRMDSMKEDGKDYIYLYRTTKNYSYFNFYREYEGLINKAVKLFGHDFEFNGNYKWPDENNEINKGKWKGRKWEFNSLTLLLDINEGTGKIGLLITPKYNEA
;
A
#
# COMPACT_ATOMS: atom_id res chain seq x y z
N MET A 1 -0.38 -13.98 1.21
CA MET A 1 -1.33 -14.89 1.91
C MET A 1 -2.33 -15.55 0.97
N LEU A 2 -2.98 -14.83 0.04
CA LEU A 2 -3.95 -15.43 -0.92
C LEU A 2 -3.31 -16.37 -1.95
N ASP A 3 -2.03 -16.18 -2.23
CA ASP A 3 -1.14 -17.08 -2.98
C ASP A 3 -1.02 -18.44 -2.29
N LEU A 4 -0.68 -18.44 -0.99
CA LEU A 4 -0.47 -19.64 -0.16
C LEU A 4 -1.75 -20.45 0.05
N LYS A 5 -2.94 -19.82 0.01
CA LYS A 5 -4.24 -20.51 0.15
C LYS A 5 -4.40 -21.65 -0.85
N ASN A 6 -3.82 -21.52 -2.05
CA ASN A 6 -4.00 -22.50 -3.14
C ASN A 6 -2.91 -23.54 -3.20
N ASP A 7 -1.83 -23.32 -2.48
CA ASP A 7 -0.87 -24.38 -2.30
C ASP A 7 -1.52 -25.45 -1.41
N LYS A 8 -1.77 -26.61 -2.03
CA LYS A 8 -2.36 -27.77 -1.36
C LYS A 8 -1.31 -28.59 -0.61
N THR A 9 -0.04 -28.22 -0.71
CA THR A 9 1.07 -28.89 -0.03
C THR A 9 1.35 -28.26 1.33
N ASP A 10 2.03 -29.02 2.20
CA ASP A 10 2.48 -28.52 3.50
C ASP A 10 3.68 -27.55 3.40
N ILE A 11 4.19 -27.29 2.18
CA ILE A 11 5.30 -26.37 1.96
C ILE A 11 4.92 -24.96 2.41
N LYS A 12 3.68 -24.53 2.18
CA LYS A 12 3.15 -23.23 2.64
C LYS A 12 3.39 -22.96 4.13
N TYR A 13 3.31 -23.99 4.99
CA TYR A 13 3.54 -23.80 6.43
C TYR A 13 5.01 -23.57 6.76
N LYS A 14 5.92 -24.22 6.03
CA LYS A 14 7.36 -23.96 6.13
C LYS A 14 7.72 -22.57 5.60
N GLU A 15 7.05 -22.11 4.54
CA GLU A 15 7.20 -20.74 4.04
C GLU A 15 6.69 -19.72 5.07
N LEU A 16 5.55 -19.97 5.72
CA LEU A 16 5.04 -19.14 6.81
C LEU A 16 6.01 -19.07 8.00
N GLU A 17 6.60 -20.20 8.39
CA GLU A 17 7.65 -20.24 9.42
C GLU A 17 8.88 -19.44 9.02
N PHE A 18 9.33 -19.58 7.77
CA PHE A 18 10.45 -18.80 7.25
C PHE A 18 10.14 -17.30 7.23
N MET A 19 8.95 -16.90 6.76
CA MET A 19 8.51 -15.50 6.78
C MET A 19 8.51 -14.94 8.21
N GLU A 20 8.09 -15.71 9.20
CA GLU A 20 8.10 -15.29 10.62
C GLU A 20 9.52 -14.95 11.09
N THR A 21 10.56 -15.63 10.59
CA THR A 21 11.95 -15.27 10.94
C THR A 21 12.36 -13.88 10.45
N LEU A 22 11.72 -13.38 9.40
CA LEU A 22 12.01 -12.08 8.78
C LEU A 22 11.10 -10.97 9.35
N VAL A 23 9.80 -11.19 9.34
CA VAL A 23 8.80 -10.16 9.70
C VAL A 23 8.36 -10.22 11.16
N ARG A 24 8.66 -11.33 11.85
CA ARG A 24 8.13 -11.67 13.17
C ARG A 24 6.60 -11.66 13.15
N ASP A 25 6.01 -10.62 13.70
CA ASP A 25 4.58 -10.40 13.83
C ASP A 25 4.12 -9.12 13.11
N ASN A 26 4.99 -8.43 12.36
CA ASN A 26 4.57 -7.25 11.60
C ASN A 26 3.62 -7.67 10.47
N TYR A 27 2.39 -7.16 10.52
CA TYR A 27 1.37 -7.46 9.55
C TYR A 27 0.70 -6.17 9.06
N ILE A 28 0.47 -6.05 7.74
CA ILE A 28 -0.26 -4.93 7.13
C ILE A 28 -1.51 -5.50 6.48
N SER A 29 -2.66 -4.88 6.74
CA SER A 29 -3.92 -5.30 6.15
C SER A 29 -4.83 -4.12 5.83
N TYR A 30 -5.64 -4.27 4.79
CA TYR A 30 -6.69 -3.34 4.40
C TYR A 30 -8.04 -3.75 5.00
N HIS A 31 -8.73 -2.79 5.62
CA HIS A 31 -10.08 -2.94 6.17
C HIS A 31 -11.10 -2.37 5.20
N ALA A 32 -11.85 -3.25 4.54
CA ALA A 32 -12.80 -2.84 3.50
C ALA A 32 -13.96 -1.95 4.04
N LEU A 33 -14.40 -2.16 5.28
CA LEU A 33 -15.47 -1.37 5.90
C LEU A 33 -14.99 0.06 6.22
N ASP A 34 -13.80 0.18 6.80
CA ASP A 34 -13.22 1.48 7.20
C ASP A 34 -12.44 2.15 6.05
N LYS A 35 -12.31 1.47 4.91
CA LYS A 35 -11.48 1.85 3.75
C LYS A 35 -10.06 2.29 4.15
N LYS A 36 -9.47 1.59 5.12
CA LYS A 36 -8.22 1.99 5.77
C LYS A 36 -7.23 0.85 5.82
N THR A 37 -5.96 1.14 5.51
CA THR A 37 -4.85 0.18 5.66
C THR A 37 -4.11 0.41 6.95
N SER A 38 -3.95 -0.61 7.77
CA SER A 38 -3.37 -0.47 9.11
C SER A 38 -2.28 -1.52 9.36
N CYS A 39 -1.38 -1.23 10.30
CA CYS A 39 -0.42 -2.18 10.82
C CYS A 39 -0.94 -2.90 12.07
N TYR A 40 -0.67 -4.20 12.15
CA TYR A 40 -1.08 -5.09 13.22
C TYR A 40 0.10 -5.95 13.68
N LEU A 41 -0.11 -6.62 14.81
CA LEU A 41 0.76 -7.67 15.32
C LEU A 41 0.03 -9.01 15.15
N ALA A 42 0.47 -9.80 14.18
CA ALA A 42 0.00 -11.16 13.95
C ALA A 42 1.13 -11.96 13.30
N ARG A 43 1.45 -13.13 13.85
CA ARG A 43 2.43 -14.01 13.21
C ARG A 43 1.89 -14.48 11.86
N PRO A 44 2.74 -14.76 10.86
CA PRO A 44 2.29 -15.22 9.55
C PRO A 44 1.32 -16.40 9.62
N GLN A 45 1.60 -17.40 10.46
CA GLN A 45 0.70 -18.54 10.65
C GLN A 45 -0.65 -18.15 11.27
N GLU A 46 -0.67 -17.19 12.19
CA GLU A 46 -1.91 -16.70 12.81
C GLU A 46 -2.75 -15.94 11.80
N ALA A 47 -2.14 -15.01 11.06
CA ALA A 47 -2.80 -14.24 10.00
C ALA A 47 -3.30 -15.14 8.85
N PHE A 48 -2.61 -16.25 8.57
CA PHE A 48 -3.02 -17.19 7.52
C PHE A 48 -4.19 -18.08 7.92
N LYS A 49 -4.40 -18.37 9.21
CA LYS A 49 -5.52 -19.24 9.66
C LYS A 49 -6.87 -18.73 9.20
N ASP A 50 -7.09 -17.42 9.29
CA ASP A 50 -8.35 -16.82 8.86
C ASP A 50 -8.55 -16.98 7.34
N VAL A 51 -7.49 -16.76 6.55
CA VAL A 51 -7.48 -16.92 5.09
C VAL A 51 -7.66 -18.39 4.66
N GLU A 52 -7.12 -19.33 5.43
CA GLU A 52 -7.26 -20.76 5.18
C GLU A 52 -8.67 -21.28 5.52
N GLN A 53 -9.29 -20.72 6.55
CA GLN A 53 -10.64 -21.07 6.99
C GLN A 53 -11.73 -20.38 6.17
N GLU A 54 -11.41 -19.30 5.45
CA GLU A 54 -12.29 -18.75 4.42
C GLU A 54 -12.54 -19.82 3.36
N THR A 55 -13.70 -20.48 3.47
CA THR A 55 -14.22 -21.32 2.38
C THR A 55 -14.30 -20.46 1.13
N ASP A 56 -13.90 -21.01 -0.02
CA ASP A 56 -14.28 -20.46 -1.32
C ASP A 56 -15.82 -20.54 -1.39
N THR A 57 -16.50 -19.60 -0.76
CA THR A 57 -17.94 -19.48 -0.85
C THR A 57 -18.19 -19.10 -2.30
N ASP A 58 -18.60 -20.08 -3.10
CA ASP A 58 -19.34 -19.82 -4.32
C ASP A 58 -20.48 -18.88 -3.89
N ILE A 59 -20.34 -17.58 -4.17
CA ILE A 59 -21.33 -16.56 -3.80
C ILE A 59 -22.58 -16.91 -4.58
N SER A 60 -23.49 -17.63 -3.92
CA SER A 60 -24.74 -18.07 -4.54
C SER A 60 -25.79 -17.00 -4.30
N PHE A 61 -25.97 -16.14 -5.31
CA PHE A 61 -27.03 -15.15 -5.31
C PHE A 61 -28.44 -15.76 -5.33
N SER A 62 -28.56 -17.08 -5.58
CA SER A 62 -29.83 -17.81 -5.49
C SER A 62 -30.53 -17.60 -4.14
N ASN A 63 -29.74 -17.39 -3.08
CA ASN A 63 -30.23 -17.29 -1.71
C ASN A 63 -30.14 -15.85 -1.17
N LEU A 64 -29.98 -14.85 -2.05
CA LEU A 64 -29.77 -13.44 -1.69
C LEU A 64 -30.85 -12.89 -0.74
N PHE A 65 -32.08 -13.42 -0.84
CA PHE A 65 -33.23 -13.01 -0.04
C PHE A 65 -33.62 -14.01 1.06
N ASP A 66 -32.97 -15.18 1.14
CA ASP A 66 -33.41 -16.29 2.00
C ASP A 66 -33.08 -16.06 3.49
N GLY A 67 -32.13 -15.19 3.79
CA GLY A 67 -31.75 -14.81 5.16
C GLY A 67 -32.53 -13.63 5.74
N LEU A 68 -33.52 -13.08 5.02
CA LEU A 68 -34.31 -11.95 5.49
C LEU A 68 -35.46 -12.44 6.37
N ASP A 69 -35.46 -12.04 7.65
CA ASP A 69 -36.60 -12.25 8.54
C ASP A 69 -37.73 -11.26 8.21
N LEU A 70 -38.55 -11.63 7.22
CA LEU A 70 -39.65 -10.81 6.71
C LEU A 70 -40.75 -10.56 7.76
N GLU A 71 -40.83 -11.40 8.80
CA GLU A 71 -41.82 -11.26 9.87
C GLU A 71 -41.46 -10.11 10.82
N SER A 72 -40.16 -9.88 11.03
CA SER A 72 -39.64 -8.78 11.87
C SER A 72 -39.72 -7.37 11.24
N LEU A 73 -39.97 -7.29 9.93
CA LEU A 73 -39.98 -6.03 9.17
C LEU A 73 -41.31 -5.28 9.26
N ALA A 74 -41.28 -3.95 9.13
CA ALA A 74 -42.49 -3.17 8.92
C ALA A 74 -43.12 -3.47 7.55
N GLU A 75 -44.42 -3.21 7.38
CA GLU A 75 -45.15 -3.50 6.14
C GLU A 75 -44.59 -2.77 4.92
N GLU A 76 -44.16 -1.52 5.11
CA GLU A 76 -43.48 -0.73 4.07
C GLU A 76 -42.14 -1.35 3.64
N GLN A 77 -41.35 -1.86 4.61
CA GLN A 77 -40.08 -2.53 4.34
C GLN A 77 -40.29 -3.87 3.64
N ARG A 78 -41.33 -4.63 4.01
CA ARG A 78 -41.73 -5.85 3.30
C ARG A 78 -42.07 -5.57 1.84
N GLN A 79 -42.79 -4.48 1.58
CA GLN A 79 -43.15 -4.10 0.22
C GLN A 79 -41.94 -3.65 -0.61
N GLN A 80 -40.99 -2.95 -0.01
CA GLN A 80 -39.70 -2.61 -0.64
C GLN A 80 -38.88 -3.86 -0.96
N VAL A 81 -38.78 -4.82 -0.02
CA VAL A 81 -38.07 -6.09 -0.24
C VAL A 81 -38.74 -6.92 -1.35
N ALA A 82 -40.08 -6.98 -1.36
CA ALA A 82 -40.82 -7.69 -2.41
C ALA A 82 -40.60 -7.06 -3.80
N THR A 83 -40.58 -5.73 -3.87
CA THR A 83 -40.29 -4.98 -5.11
C THR A 83 -38.85 -5.23 -5.57
N ALA A 84 -37.88 -5.17 -4.65
CA ALA A 84 -36.49 -5.48 -4.96
C ALA A 84 -36.33 -6.92 -5.45
N LYS A 85 -36.99 -7.89 -4.80
CA LYS A 85 -36.98 -9.29 -5.24
C LYS A 85 -37.51 -9.44 -6.66
N ASP A 86 -38.65 -8.83 -6.96
CA ASP A 86 -39.26 -8.85 -8.30
C ASP A 86 -38.35 -8.25 -9.38
N VAL A 87 -37.73 -7.10 -9.11
CA VAL A 87 -36.74 -6.48 -10.02
C VAL A 87 -35.54 -7.40 -10.25
N PHE A 88 -35.05 -8.07 -9.20
CA PHE A 88 -33.89 -8.95 -9.31
C PHE A 88 -34.18 -10.27 -10.02
N THR A 89 -35.36 -10.87 -9.83
CA THR A 89 -35.66 -12.23 -10.29
C THR A 89 -36.59 -12.31 -11.50
N ASN A 90 -37.39 -11.28 -11.79
CA ASN A 90 -38.44 -11.36 -12.81
C ASN A 90 -38.27 -10.34 -13.94
N GLN A 91 -37.68 -9.17 -13.67
CA GLN A 91 -37.46 -8.18 -14.72
C GLN A 91 -36.27 -8.56 -15.60
N LYS A 92 -36.53 -8.71 -16.90
CA LYS A 92 -35.50 -8.99 -17.91
C LYS A 92 -34.88 -7.69 -18.41
N LEU A 93 -33.56 -7.65 -18.43
CA LEU A 93 -32.73 -6.58 -18.95
C LEU A 93 -31.92 -7.10 -20.13
N ASP A 94 -31.87 -6.31 -21.19
CA ASP A 94 -30.93 -6.48 -22.29
C ASP A 94 -29.86 -5.38 -22.18
N PHE A 95 -28.60 -5.79 -21.95
CA PHE A 95 -27.46 -4.88 -21.92
C PHE A 95 -26.83 -4.66 -23.31
N GLY A 96 -27.46 -5.15 -24.38
CA GLY A 96 -27.03 -4.93 -25.77
C GLY A 96 -25.97 -5.91 -26.25
N PHE A 97 -25.73 -7.02 -25.53
CA PHE A 97 -24.80 -8.08 -25.96
C PHE A 97 -25.42 -9.04 -27.00
N SER A 98 -26.71 -8.89 -27.27
CA SER A 98 -27.49 -9.67 -28.23
C SER A 98 -27.13 -9.35 -29.69
N ASN A 99 -26.73 -8.10 -29.99
CA ASN A 99 -26.44 -7.62 -31.35
C ASN A 99 -25.03 -7.06 -31.48
N MET A 100 -24.12 -7.85 -32.05
CA MET A 100 -22.72 -7.48 -32.34
C MET A 100 -22.41 -7.61 -33.84
N GLU A 101 -23.26 -7.03 -34.69
CA GLU A 101 -22.96 -6.90 -36.12
C GLU A 101 -21.72 -6.01 -36.30
N GLY A 102 -20.67 -6.53 -36.94
CA GLY A 102 -19.42 -5.81 -37.22
C GLY A 102 -18.16 -6.31 -36.51
N LEU A 103 -18.25 -7.21 -35.53
CA LEU A 103 -17.06 -7.86 -34.95
C LEU A 103 -16.48 -8.92 -35.89
N THR A 104 -15.16 -8.91 -36.11
CA THR A 104 -14.45 -9.97 -36.84
C THR A 104 -14.41 -11.27 -36.01
N ASP A 105 -14.28 -12.42 -36.67
CA ASP A 105 -14.24 -13.72 -35.99
C ASP A 105 -13.05 -13.85 -35.02
N ASP A 106 -11.95 -13.15 -35.33
CA ASP A 106 -10.74 -13.06 -34.50
C ASP A 106 -10.99 -12.33 -33.17
N LEU A 107 -11.94 -11.37 -33.16
CA LEU A 107 -12.39 -10.66 -31.96
C LEU A 107 -13.48 -11.43 -31.21
N LYS A 108 -14.43 -12.03 -31.95
CA LYS A 108 -15.56 -12.76 -31.36
C LYS A 108 -15.12 -13.93 -30.51
N LYS A 109 -14.18 -14.74 -31.00
CA LYS A 109 -13.75 -15.98 -30.35
C LYS A 109 -13.15 -15.80 -28.93
N PRO A 110 -12.24 -14.85 -28.68
CA PRO A 110 -11.78 -14.55 -27.32
C PRO A 110 -12.83 -13.80 -26.48
N LEU A 111 -13.59 -12.87 -27.06
CA LEU A 111 -14.59 -12.09 -26.32
C LEU A 111 -15.81 -12.92 -25.91
N SER A 112 -16.22 -13.92 -26.69
CA SER A 112 -17.37 -14.79 -26.36
C SER A 112 -17.11 -15.69 -25.14
N LYS A 113 -15.84 -15.81 -24.71
CA LYS A 113 -15.48 -16.51 -23.47
C LYS A 113 -15.62 -15.62 -22.22
N ILE A 114 -15.87 -14.32 -22.41
CA ILE A 114 -15.81 -13.30 -21.36
C ILE A 114 -17.15 -12.58 -21.31
N LEU A 115 -17.56 -12.02 -22.43
CA LEU A 115 -18.83 -11.36 -22.59
C LEU A 115 -19.89 -12.40 -23.00
N PRO A 116 -21.11 -12.32 -22.43
CA PRO A 116 -22.24 -13.17 -22.81
C PRO A 116 -22.82 -12.70 -24.16
N ILE A 117 -22.03 -12.88 -25.22
CA ILE A 117 -22.37 -12.48 -26.59
C ILE A 117 -23.45 -13.41 -27.13
N GLY A 118 -24.50 -12.83 -27.73
CA GLY A 118 -25.61 -13.59 -28.34
C GLY A 118 -26.56 -14.20 -27.31
N VAL A 119 -26.46 -13.78 -26.05
CA VAL A 119 -27.35 -14.22 -24.97
C VAL A 119 -28.60 -13.33 -24.97
N PRO A 120 -29.81 -13.92 -24.89
CA PRO A 120 -31.06 -13.15 -24.84
C PRO A 120 -31.20 -12.34 -23.54
N SER A 121 -32.16 -11.42 -23.50
CA SER A 121 -32.47 -10.65 -22.28
C SER A 121 -32.67 -11.56 -21.06
N MET A 122 -31.96 -11.25 -19.98
CA MET A 122 -31.88 -12.04 -18.74
C MET A 122 -32.28 -11.18 -17.55
N THR A 123 -32.65 -11.82 -16.45
CA THR A 123 -32.91 -11.14 -15.18
C THR A 123 -31.61 -10.67 -14.54
N LEU A 124 -31.66 -9.69 -13.62
CA LEU A 124 -30.45 -9.23 -12.92
C LEU A 124 -29.74 -10.38 -12.20
N MET A 125 -30.49 -11.32 -11.63
CA MET A 125 -29.97 -12.52 -10.99
C MET A 125 -29.15 -13.39 -11.96
N GLU A 126 -29.72 -13.66 -13.14
CA GLU A 126 -29.04 -14.43 -14.20
C GLU A 126 -27.80 -13.69 -14.72
N TRP A 127 -27.87 -12.37 -14.87
CA TRP A 127 -26.71 -11.53 -15.23
C TRP A 127 -25.59 -11.60 -14.19
N MET A 128 -25.91 -11.48 -12.90
CA MET A 128 -24.92 -11.59 -11.82
C MET A 128 -24.24 -12.97 -11.81
N GLN A 129 -25.00 -14.05 -12.01
CA GLN A 129 -24.45 -15.40 -12.14
C GLN A 129 -23.52 -15.52 -13.36
N HIS A 130 -23.90 -14.94 -14.50
CA HIS A 130 -23.05 -14.90 -15.68
C HIS A 130 -21.73 -14.13 -15.45
N PHE A 131 -21.78 -12.96 -14.80
CA PHE A 131 -20.58 -12.19 -14.46
C PHE A 131 -19.67 -12.92 -13.48
N MET A 132 -20.22 -13.60 -12.47
CA MET A 132 -19.45 -14.46 -11.57
C MET A 132 -18.81 -15.64 -12.31
N GLY A 133 -19.56 -16.29 -13.21
CA GLY A 133 -19.05 -17.36 -14.06
C GLY A 133 -17.90 -16.89 -14.97
N MET A 134 -17.97 -15.66 -15.46
CA MET A 134 -16.87 -15.02 -16.20
C MET A 134 -15.62 -14.83 -15.33
N LEU A 135 -15.76 -14.30 -14.11
CA LEU A 135 -14.62 -14.13 -13.18
C LEU A 135 -13.98 -15.48 -12.85
N LYS A 136 -14.78 -16.49 -12.53
CA LYS A 136 -14.32 -17.86 -12.29
C LYS A 136 -13.59 -18.44 -13.51
N SER A 137 -14.11 -18.21 -14.71
CA SER A 137 -13.47 -18.63 -15.96
C SER A 137 -12.13 -17.93 -16.20
N MET A 138 -11.99 -16.66 -15.83
CA MET A 138 -10.72 -15.92 -15.92
C MET A 138 -9.68 -16.41 -14.90
N GLU A 139 -10.14 -16.84 -13.72
CA GLU A 139 -9.29 -17.44 -12.69
C GLU A 139 -8.81 -18.85 -13.05
N GLU A 140 -9.70 -19.70 -13.58
CA GLU A 140 -9.44 -21.11 -13.87
C GLU A 140 -8.78 -21.34 -15.24
N ASP A 141 -9.21 -20.63 -16.29
CA ASP A 141 -8.68 -20.76 -17.65
C ASP A 141 -7.82 -19.54 -18.04
N LYS A 142 -6.49 -19.71 -17.94
CA LYS A 142 -5.50 -18.70 -18.37
C LYS A 142 -5.68 -18.23 -19.83
N SER A 143 -6.31 -19.04 -20.70
CA SER A 143 -6.54 -18.68 -22.10
C SER A 143 -7.54 -17.53 -22.26
N VAL A 144 -8.48 -17.41 -21.32
CA VAL A 144 -9.52 -16.37 -21.31
C VAL A 144 -8.88 -15.01 -21.06
N TYR A 145 -8.21 -14.85 -19.92
CA TYR A 145 -7.55 -13.59 -19.57
C TYR A 145 -6.48 -13.19 -20.59
N LYS A 146 -5.69 -14.17 -21.05
CA LYS A 146 -4.71 -13.95 -22.12
C LYS A 146 -5.35 -13.46 -23.42
N GLY A 147 -6.50 -14.04 -23.79
CA GLY A 147 -7.27 -13.65 -24.97
C GLY A 147 -7.69 -12.18 -24.88
N LEU A 148 -8.29 -11.79 -23.75
CA LEU A 148 -8.70 -10.40 -23.48
C LEU A 148 -7.54 -9.43 -23.65
N ARG A 149 -6.43 -9.69 -22.93
CA ARG A 149 -5.26 -8.84 -22.94
C ARG A 149 -4.67 -8.68 -24.34
N ASN A 150 -4.62 -9.76 -25.12
CA ASN A 150 -4.11 -9.71 -26.49
C ASN A 150 -5.04 -8.92 -27.42
N VAL A 151 -6.35 -9.09 -27.29
CA VAL A 151 -7.34 -8.33 -28.08
C VAL A 151 -7.22 -6.84 -27.79
N VAL A 152 -7.24 -6.45 -26.51
CA VAL A 152 -7.12 -5.06 -26.09
C VAL A 152 -5.79 -4.50 -26.57
N ASP A 153 -4.67 -5.17 -26.29
CA ASP A 153 -3.36 -4.70 -26.74
C ASP A 153 -3.29 -4.54 -28.27
N GLN A 154 -3.77 -5.49 -29.07
CA GLN A 154 -3.73 -5.39 -30.54
C GLN A 154 -4.55 -4.22 -31.10
N HIS A 155 -5.72 -3.96 -30.54
CA HIS A 155 -6.67 -2.98 -31.09
C HIS A 155 -6.53 -1.59 -30.46
N PHE A 156 -6.06 -1.52 -29.22
CA PHE A 156 -5.91 -0.28 -28.48
C PHE A 156 -4.46 0.21 -28.50
N ASN A 157 -3.55 -0.55 -27.89
CA ASN A 157 -2.19 -0.11 -27.64
C ASN A 157 -1.31 -0.27 -28.87
N ASN A 158 -1.17 -1.49 -29.39
CA ASN A 158 -0.33 -1.87 -30.52
C ASN A 158 1.08 -1.27 -30.46
N GLY A 159 1.66 -1.22 -29.25
CA GLY A 159 2.97 -0.64 -28.97
C GLY A 159 3.03 0.89 -28.94
N LYS A 160 1.90 1.61 -29.00
CA LYS A 160 1.86 3.09 -28.97
C LYS A 160 2.20 3.65 -27.60
N PHE A 161 1.73 3.00 -26.54
CA PHE A 161 1.93 3.40 -25.16
C PHE A 161 2.87 2.40 -24.50
N THR A 162 4.07 2.87 -24.18
CA THR A 162 5.09 2.08 -23.48
C THR A 162 5.55 2.81 -22.23
N VAL A 163 5.94 2.06 -21.21
CA VAL A 163 6.59 2.64 -20.03
C VAL A 163 8.07 2.86 -20.34
N ASP A 164 8.48 4.12 -20.42
CA ASP A 164 9.86 4.53 -20.18
C ASP A 164 10.02 4.86 -18.69
N TYR A 165 11.01 4.27 -18.04
CA TYR A 165 11.26 4.50 -16.62
C TYR A 165 11.73 5.90 -16.32
N ASP A 166 12.27 6.63 -17.31
CA ASP A 166 12.87 7.96 -17.15
C ASP A 166 11.91 9.10 -17.54
N ASN A 167 10.83 8.82 -18.27
CA ASN A 167 9.82 9.80 -18.67
C ASN A 167 8.41 9.16 -18.64
N ILE A 168 7.52 9.61 -17.73
CA ILE A 168 6.12 9.13 -17.77
C ILE A 168 5.40 9.89 -18.87
N ASP A 169 5.42 9.31 -20.07
CA ASP A 169 4.70 9.83 -21.23
C ASP A 169 3.26 9.30 -21.27
N PHE A 170 3.08 8.03 -20.86
CA PHE A 170 1.83 7.30 -21.11
C PHE A 170 0.58 7.86 -20.43
N ASN A 171 0.70 8.57 -19.30
CA ASN A 171 -0.48 9.09 -18.59
C ASN A 171 -1.21 10.13 -19.44
N ASP A 172 -0.47 11.09 -20.00
CA ASP A 172 -1.06 12.13 -20.85
C ASP A 172 -1.22 11.66 -22.30
N ASP A 173 -0.34 10.79 -22.80
CA ASP A 173 -0.47 10.21 -24.15
C ASP A 173 -1.81 9.50 -24.36
N LEU A 174 -2.37 8.91 -23.30
CA LEU A 174 -3.65 8.22 -23.36
C LEU A 174 -4.80 9.15 -23.79
N LYS A 175 -4.67 10.48 -23.62
CA LYS A 175 -5.64 11.46 -24.15
C LYS A 175 -5.73 11.43 -25.67
N SER A 176 -4.66 11.05 -26.37
CA SER A 176 -4.64 10.92 -27.83
C SER A 176 -5.30 9.63 -28.32
N SER A 177 -5.60 8.70 -27.41
CA SER A 177 -6.27 7.43 -27.71
C SER A 177 -7.78 7.58 -27.86
N VAL A 178 -8.45 6.48 -28.22
CA VAL A 178 -9.92 6.40 -28.23
C VAL A 178 -10.57 6.63 -26.87
N LEU A 179 -9.80 6.55 -25.77
CA LEU A 179 -10.31 6.82 -24.41
C LEU A 179 -10.46 8.32 -24.13
N GLN A 180 -9.72 9.18 -24.84
CA GLN A 180 -9.76 10.65 -24.72
C GLN A 180 -9.61 11.17 -23.28
N LYS A 181 -8.91 10.42 -22.44
CA LYS A 181 -8.66 10.69 -21.02
C LYS A 181 -7.22 10.36 -20.70
N THR A 182 -6.65 11.02 -19.70
CA THR A 182 -5.43 10.50 -19.08
C THR A 182 -5.67 9.13 -18.47
N PHE A 183 -4.60 8.40 -18.19
CA PHE A 183 -4.70 7.12 -17.49
C PHE A 183 -5.40 7.28 -16.12
N ILE A 184 -5.02 8.29 -15.33
CA ILE A 184 -5.62 8.55 -14.02
C ILE A 184 -7.12 8.90 -14.16
N GLU A 185 -7.48 9.77 -15.10
CA GLU A 185 -8.89 10.13 -15.34
C GLU A 185 -9.72 8.92 -15.77
N TYR A 186 -9.15 8.04 -16.60
CA TYR A 186 -9.81 6.82 -17.04
C TYR A 186 -10.09 5.87 -15.86
N VAL A 187 -9.09 5.61 -15.03
CA VAL A 187 -9.24 4.77 -13.82
C VAL A 187 -10.29 5.36 -12.87
N ASN A 188 -10.21 6.66 -12.58
CA ASN A 188 -11.18 7.34 -11.71
C ASN A 188 -12.60 7.28 -12.28
N SER A 189 -12.77 7.46 -13.59
CA SER A 189 -14.08 7.39 -14.24
C SER A 189 -14.69 5.98 -14.17
N ASN A 190 -13.87 4.93 -14.13
CA ASN A 190 -14.36 3.57 -14.00
C ASN A 190 -14.81 3.25 -12.57
N LEU A 191 -14.12 3.79 -11.56
CA LEU A 191 -14.45 3.58 -10.14
C LEU A 191 -15.58 4.49 -9.65
N ASN A 192 -15.65 5.70 -10.18
CA ASN A 192 -16.60 6.73 -9.77
C ASN A 192 -17.18 7.47 -11.00
N PRO A 193 -17.98 6.78 -11.84
CA PRO A 193 -18.48 7.34 -13.09
C PRO A 193 -19.35 8.60 -12.91
N ASN A 194 -19.99 8.75 -11.74
CA ASN A 194 -20.88 9.87 -11.45
C ASN A 194 -20.24 10.94 -10.53
N GLY A 195 -19.02 10.72 -10.05
CA GLY A 195 -18.32 11.66 -9.17
C GLY A 195 -18.86 11.74 -7.73
N ASP A 196 -19.78 10.85 -7.34
CA ASP A 196 -20.53 10.92 -6.08
C ASP A 196 -19.89 10.13 -4.93
N LYS A 197 -18.87 9.31 -5.21
CA LYS A 197 -18.24 8.43 -4.22
C LYS A 197 -16.78 8.77 -3.96
N GLU A 198 -16.36 8.66 -2.71
CA GLU A 198 -14.95 8.68 -2.35
C GLU A 198 -14.28 7.36 -2.78
N ILE A 199 -13.24 7.48 -3.61
CA ILE A 199 -12.40 6.38 -4.05
C ILE A 199 -11.27 6.23 -3.04
N SER A 200 -11.12 5.03 -2.47
CA SER A 200 -9.98 4.76 -1.58
C SER A 200 -8.69 4.58 -2.38
N ASP A 201 -7.55 4.86 -1.76
CA ASP A 201 -6.23 4.56 -2.36
C ASP A 201 -6.11 3.09 -2.75
N TYR A 202 -6.73 2.19 -1.98
CA TYR A 202 -6.78 0.75 -2.27
C TYR A 202 -7.51 0.47 -3.59
N ASP A 203 -8.75 0.92 -3.72
CA ASP A 203 -9.57 0.68 -4.90
C ASP A 203 -8.93 1.29 -6.15
N PHE A 204 -8.43 2.52 -6.03
CA PHE A 204 -7.71 3.20 -7.10
C PHE A 204 -6.47 2.41 -7.52
N PHE A 205 -5.62 2.03 -6.58
CA PHE A 205 -4.33 1.41 -6.89
C PHE A 205 -4.51 0.05 -7.56
N LEU A 206 -5.42 -0.79 -7.06
CA LEU A 206 -5.68 -2.11 -7.65
C LEU A 206 -6.28 -1.98 -9.05
N GLN A 207 -7.24 -1.07 -9.23
CA GLN A 207 -7.82 -0.82 -10.55
C GLN A 207 -6.78 -0.26 -11.53
N ALA A 208 -5.90 0.63 -11.08
CA ALA A 208 -4.80 1.16 -11.88
C ALA A 208 -3.82 0.03 -12.28
N TYR A 209 -3.44 -0.84 -11.35
CA TYR A 209 -2.58 -1.99 -11.62
C TYR A 209 -3.17 -2.92 -12.68
N PHE A 210 -4.45 -3.27 -12.51
CA PHE A 210 -5.18 -4.09 -13.46
C PHE A 210 -5.28 -3.44 -14.84
N THR A 211 -5.58 -2.13 -14.88
CA THR A 211 -5.73 -1.37 -16.12
C THR A 211 -4.41 -1.28 -16.89
N LEU A 212 -3.26 -1.12 -16.21
CA LEU A 212 -1.94 -1.17 -16.85
C LEU A 212 -1.68 -2.51 -17.54
N ASP A 213 -2.10 -3.63 -16.92
CA ASP A 213 -1.89 -4.96 -17.48
C ASP A 213 -2.80 -5.22 -18.70
N ILE A 214 -4.10 -4.90 -18.56
CA ILE A 214 -5.10 -5.09 -19.63
C ILE A 214 -4.82 -4.21 -20.84
N LEU A 215 -4.51 -2.93 -20.64
CA LEU A 215 -4.22 -2.02 -21.75
C LEU A 215 -2.88 -2.35 -22.43
N GLY A 216 -2.09 -3.28 -21.90
CA GLY A 216 -0.80 -3.66 -22.49
C GLY A 216 0.29 -2.61 -22.35
N ILE A 217 0.09 -1.57 -21.54
CA ILE A 217 1.05 -0.48 -21.33
C ILE A 217 2.33 -1.01 -20.65
N SER A 218 2.15 -1.89 -19.65
CA SER A 218 3.25 -2.61 -19.00
C SER A 218 3.14 -4.11 -19.29
N LYS A 219 3.37 -4.48 -20.56
CA LYS A 219 3.17 -5.86 -21.01
C LYS A 219 4.35 -6.78 -20.67
N GLU A 220 4.04 -7.88 -19.97
CA GLU A 220 4.91 -9.03 -19.82
C GLU A 220 4.70 -10.05 -20.94
N SER A 221 5.64 -10.98 -21.12
CA SER A 221 5.46 -12.05 -22.11
C SER A 221 4.20 -12.87 -21.79
N SER A 222 3.27 -12.95 -22.74
CA SER A 222 1.95 -13.54 -22.55
C SER A 222 1.94 -15.08 -22.41
N LYS A 223 3.10 -15.72 -22.23
CA LYS A 223 3.21 -17.19 -22.15
C LYS A 223 2.68 -17.74 -20.83
N ASN A 224 2.86 -17.03 -19.71
CA ASN A 224 2.57 -17.54 -18.37
C ASN A 224 1.59 -16.70 -17.54
N VAL A 225 1.04 -15.62 -18.10
CA VAL A 225 0.17 -14.68 -17.38
C VAL A 225 -1.13 -15.38 -16.93
N ARG A 226 -1.48 -15.19 -15.66
CA ARG A 226 -2.74 -15.65 -15.05
C ARG A 226 -3.41 -14.48 -14.34
N PHE A 227 -4.74 -14.40 -14.42
CA PHE A 227 -5.51 -13.33 -13.79
C PHE A 227 -5.23 -13.25 -12.29
N ARG A 228 -5.27 -14.40 -11.60
CA ARG A 228 -5.02 -14.46 -10.16
C ARG A 228 -3.63 -13.98 -9.73
N ASN A 229 -2.59 -14.32 -10.51
CA ASN A 229 -1.24 -13.84 -10.22
C ASN A 229 -1.19 -12.32 -10.31
N MET A 230 -1.81 -11.74 -11.34
CA MET A 230 -1.90 -10.28 -11.49
C MET A 230 -2.64 -9.63 -10.31
N ILE A 231 -3.72 -10.24 -9.81
CA ILE A 231 -4.41 -9.74 -8.61
C ILE A 231 -3.49 -9.81 -7.37
N ASN A 232 -2.82 -10.94 -7.13
CA ASN A 232 -1.89 -11.08 -6.01
C ASN A 232 -0.75 -10.06 -6.09
N ASP A 233 -0.14 -9.90 -7.26
CA ASP A 233 0.88 -8.90 -7.55
C ASP A 233 0.39 -7.48 -7.25
N SER A 234 -0.87 -7.17 -7.62
CA SER A 234 -1.46 -5.87 -7.32
C SER A 234 -1.58 -5.61 -5.82
N TYR A 235 -1.95 -6.63 -5.02
CA TYR A 235 -1.96 -6.52 -3.57
C TYR A 235 -0.56 -6.32 -2.99
N HIS A 236 0.43 -7.11 -3.41
CA HIS A 236 1.81 -6.95 -2.96
C HIS A 236 2.37 -5.57 -3.31
N SER A 237 2.08 -5.08 -4.51
CA SER A 237 2.48 -3.74 -4.96
C SER A 237 1.79 -2.64 -4.14
N TYR A 238 0.52 -2.81 -3.81
CA TYR A 238 -0.21 -1.86 -2.97
C TYR A 238 0.36 -1.81 -1.55
N TYR A 239 0.50 -2.95 -0.87
CA TYR A 239 1.07 -3.00 0.48
C TYR A 239 2.52 -2.54 0.51
N GLY A 240 3.28 -2.82 -0.55
CA GLY A 240 4.63 -2.29 -0.73
C GLY A 240 4.70 -0.76 -0.67
N ALA A 241 3.63 -0.04 -1.05
CA ALA A 241 3.60 1.42 -1.02
C ALA A 241 3.64 1.99 0.42
N PHE A 242 3.44 1.14 1.43
CA PHE A 242 3.58 1.48 2.84
C PHE A 242 4.99 1.19 3.38
N CYS A 243 5.87 0.59 2.57
CA CYS A 243 7.22 0.20 2.95
C CYS A 243 8.27 1.16 2.37
N ASP A 244 9.51 1.07 2.86
CA ASP A 244 10.65 1.78 2.26
C ASP A 244 11.12 1.10 0.96
N TYR A 245 10.98 -0.23 0.89
CA TYR A 245 11.52 -1.08 -0.16
C TYR A 245 10.50 -2.14 -0.58
N VAL A 246 10.43 -2.40 -1.89
CA VAL A 246 9.84 -3.59 -2.49
C VAL A 246 10.95 -4.35 -3.20
N VAL A 247 11.08 -5.64 -2.90
CA VAL A 247 12.15 -6.49 -3.44
C VAL A 247 11.52 -7.74 -4.03
N SER A 248 11.89 -8.09 -5.25
CA SER A 248 11.42 -9.31 -5.93
C SER A 248 12.43 -9.76 -6.99
N GLU A 249 12.32 -11.00 -7.45
CA GLU A 249 13.00 -11.51 -8.66
C GLU A 249 12.11 -11.40 -9.91
N ASP A 250 10.82 -11.09 -9.73
CA ASP A 250 9.86 -10.96 -10.84
C ASP A 250 9.96 -9.57 -11.48
N GLU A 251 10.67 -9.49 -12.60
CA GLU A 251 10.83 -8.27 -13.40
C GLU A 251 9.51 -7.65 -13.87
N GLY A 252 8.50 -8.49 -14.12
CA GLY A 252 7.18 -8.05 -14.56
C GLY A 252 6.42 -7.31 -13.46
N PHE A 253 6.39 -7.92 -12.27
CA PHE A 253 5.90 -7.29 -11.05
C PHE A 253 6.65 -5.98 -10.77
N LEU A 254 7.99 -6.01 -10.74
CA LEU A 254 8.81 -4.83 -10.45
C LEU A 254 8.56 -3.69 -11.45
N LYS A 255 8.42 -4.01 -12.74
CA LYS A 255 8.12 -3.02 -13.78
C LYS A 255 6.78 -2.33 -13.54
N LYS A 256 5.70 -3.07 -13.31
CA LYS A 256 4.37 -2.51 -13.03
C LYS A 256 4.37 -1.68 -11.74
N THR A 257 4.98 -2.19 -10.68
CA THR A 257 5.10 -1.48 -9.40
C THR A 257 5.86 -0.17 -9.54
N ARG A 258 7.03 -0.16 -10.21
CA ARG A 258 7.78 1.07 -10.51
C ARG A 258 6.95 2.08 -11.31
N THR A 259 6.21 1.59 -12.30
CA THR A 259 5.36 2.44 -13.16
C THR A 259 4.32 3.18 -12.33
N LEU A 260 3.56 2.47 -11.49
CA LEU A 260 2.54 3.09 -10.65
C LEU A 260 3.15 3.98 -9.57
N TYR A 261 4.22 3.55 -8.93
CA TYR A 261 4.86 4.37 -7.89
C TYR A 261 5.34 5.69 -8.46
N ARG A 262 5.91 5.70 -9.66
CA ARG A 262 6.32 6.94 -10.31
C ARG A 262 5.11 7.78 -10.73
N LEU A 263 4.04 7.15 -11.28
CA LEU A 263 2.80 7.84 -11.67
C LEU A 263 2.14 8.55 -10.48
N LEU A 264 2.17 7.92 -9.30
CA LEU A 264 1.53 8.39 -8.07
C LEU A 264 2.51 9.09 -7.11
N ASP A 265 3.75 9.33 -7.54
CA ASP A 265 4.79 10.02 -6.77
C ASP A 265 5.07 9.37 -5.39
N ILE A 266 5.04 8.03 -5.38
CA ILE A 266 5.37 7.16 -4.25
C ILE A 266 6.87 6.88 -4.26
N GLN A 267 7.56 7.22 -3.17
CA GLN A 267 9.02 7.13 -3.03
C GLN A 267 9.55 5.78 -2.54
N THR A 268 8.69 4.79 -2.32
CA THR A 268 9.11 3.42 -2.03
C THR A 268 10.04 2.93 -3.14
N LYS A 269 11.23 2.45 -2.78
CA LYS A 269 12.21 2.00 -3.77
C LYS A 269 11.92 0.55 -4.18
N VAL A 270 12.06 0.26 -5.47
CA VAL A 270 11.73 -1.05 -6.03
C VAL A 270 12.98 -1.70 -6.61
N PHE A 271 13.42 -2.81 -6.03
CA PHE A 271 14.69 -3.46 -6.34
C PHE A 271 14.49 -4.88 -6.86
N HIS A 272 15.35 -5.27 -7.81
CA HIS A 272 15.66 -6.68 -8.01
C HIS A 272 16.49 -7.18 -6.82
N ILE A 273 16.38 -8.46 -6.45
CA ILE A 273 17.06 -9.02 -5.27
C ILE A 273 18.58 -8.79 -5.29
N ASP A 274 19.21 -8.98 -6.45
CA ASP A 274 20.67 -8.82 -6.62
C ASP A 274 21.13 -7.39 -6.33
N ASP A 275 20.33 -6.40 -6.72
CA ASP A 275 20.64 -5.00 -6.49
C ASP A 275 20.35 -4.60 -5.05
N PHE A 276 19.28 -5.16 -4.47
CA PHE A 276 18.98 -4.96 -3.07
C PHE A 276 20.09 -5.48 -2.17
N ILE A 277 20.65 -6.66 -2.42
CA ILE A 277 21.75 -7.23 -1.62
C ILE A 277 22.97 -6.31 -1.63
N LYS A 278 23.35 -5.79 -2.80
CA LYS A 278 24.48 -4.83 -2.93
C LYS A 278 24.21 -3.56 -2.14
N TYR A 279 23.00 -3.01 -2.27
CA TYR A 279 22.58 -1.79 -1.59
C TYR A 279 22.49 -1.98 -0.06
N PHE A 280 21.94 -3.11 0.40
CA PHE A 280 21.80 -3.44 1.82
C PHE A 280 23.16 -3.60 2.52
N ASN A 281 24.15 -4.15 1.83
CA ASN A 281 25.52 -4.23 2.34
C ASN A 281 26.17 -2.85 2.57
N ILE A 282 25.75 -1.82 1.84
CA ILE A 282 26.19 -0.44 2.06
C ILE A 282 25.43 0.16 3.24
N LEU A 283 24.10 0.00 3.28
CA LEU A 283 23.26 0.52 4.36
C LEU A 283 23.61 -0.07 5.74
N SER A 284 23.90 -1.37 5.80
CA SER A 284 24.24 -2.05 7.07
C SER A 284 25.54 -1.51 7.70
N LYS A 285 26.43 -0.92 6.89
CA LYS A 285 27.70 -0.33 7.32
C LYS A 285 27.59 1.15 7.68
N SER A 286 26.50 1.82 7.33
CA SER A 286 26.29 3.25 7.62
C SER A 286 25.61 3.49 8.96
N ASN A 287 25.83 2.64 9.96
CA ASN A 287 25.28 2.83 11.31
C ASN A 287 26.30 3.53 12.20
N GLU A 288 25.81 4.31 13.16
CA GLU A 288 26.64 4.97 14.16
C GLU A 288 27.29 3.92 15.07
N ALA A 289 28.61 4.00 15.23
CA ALA A 289 29.36 3.04 16.04
C ALA A 289 29.24 3.33 17.54
N ASN A 290 29.17 4.61 17.90
CA ASN A 290 29.14 5.10 19.29
C ASN A 290 28.57 6.53 19.38
N GLN A 291 28.45 7.04 20.59
CA GLN A 291 27.95 8.39 20.86
C GLN A 291 28.74 9.50 20.14
N ASN A 292 30.07 9.44 20.10
CA ASN A 292 30.87 10.50 19.49
C ASN A 292 30.65 10.55 17.98
N ASP A 293 30.62 9.39 17.34
CA ASP A 293 30.33 9.23 15.90
C ASP A 293 28.96 9.84 15.54
N PHE A 294 27.93 9.60 16.36
CA PHE A 294 26.61 10.22 16.18
C PHE A 294 26.68 11.75 16.16
N PHE A 295 27.38 12.36 17.14
CA PHE A 295 27.46 13.83 17.22
C PHE A 295 28.38 14.44 16.16
N ASP A 296 29.46 13.76 15.77
CA ASP A 296 30.35 14.19 14.70
C ASP A 296 29.61 14.23 13.35
N LEU A 297 28.83 13.19 13.05
CA LEU A 297 27.95 13.14 11.87
C LEU A 297 26.90 14.26 11.93
N LEU A 298 26.29 14.48 13.10
CA LEU A 298 25.28 15.53 13.30
C LEU A 298 25.84 16.92 13.01
N VAL A 299 27.00 17.25 13.56
CA VAL A 299 27.67 18.54 13.31
C VAL A 299 28.04 18.68 11.82
N ASN A 300 28.47 17.60 11.17
CA ASN A 300 28.75 17.60 9.75
C ASN A 300 27.49 17.89 8.91
N ASP A 301 26.39 17.19 9.17
CA ASP A 301 25.13 17.39 8.44
C ASP A 301 24.51 18.76 8.72
N LEU A 302 24.70 19.34 9.91
CA LEU A 302 24.22 20.71 10.20
C LEU A 302 24.95 21.75 9.36
N ARG A 303 26.20 21.49 8.99
CA ARG A 303 27.02 22.39 8.17
C ARG A 303 26.86 22.15 6.68
N ASN A 304 26.76 20.89 6.28
CA ASN A 304 26.90 20.46 4.89
C ASN A 304 25.63 19.85 4.28
N GLY A 305 24.61 19.55 5.10
CA GLY A 305 23.35 18.96 4.65
C GLY A 305 22.57 19.88 3.71
N ILE A 306 21.67 19.29 2.93
CA ILE A 306 20.91 20.02 1.91
C ILE A 306 19.78 20.79 2.59
N VAL A 307 19.85 22.12 2.57
CA VAL A 307 18.77 22.98 3.08
C VAL A 307 17.58 22.90 2.13
N LEU A 308 16.44 22.44 2.65
CA LEU A 308 15.19 22.32 1.89
C LEU A 308 14.28 23.53 2.06
N ASN A 309 14.28 24.13 3.25
CA ASN A 309 13.44 25.28 3.58
C ASN A 309 14.03 26.05 4.77
N SER A 310 13.74 27.35 4.88
CA SER A 310 14.04 28.16 6.05
C SER A 310 12.89 29.14 6.29
N LYS A 311 12.28 29.10 7.47
CA LYS A 311 11.08 29.88 7.79
C LYS A 311 11.13 30.49 9.20
N PRO A 312 10.79 31.79 9.35
CA PRO A 312 10.54 32.39 10.64
C PRO A 312 9.11 32.10 11.12
N SER A 313 8.93 32.03 12.44
CA SER A 313 7.64 31.96 13.12
C SER A 313 7.58 33.05 14.19
N ILE A 314 6.76 34.07 13.94
CA ILE A 314 6.57 35.19 14.89
C ILE A 314 5.90 34.71 16.17
N ARG A 315 4.94 33.78 16.06
CA ARG A 315 4.19 33.24 17.21
C ARG A 315 5.08 32.61 18.28
N PHE A 316 6.15 31.93 17.85
CA PHE A 316 7.07 31.21 18.73
C PHE A 316 8.45 31.87 18.81
N ASN A 317 8.62 33.08 18.26
CA ASN A 317 9.92 33.74 18.11
C ASN A 317 11.02 32.77 17.60
N ARG A 318 10.65 31.90 16.65
CA ARG A 318 11.45 30.75 16.21
C ARG A 318 11.89 30.93 14.78
N HIS A 319 13.16 30.69 14.48
CA HIS A 319 13.63 30.46 13.11
C HIS A 319 13.91 28.98 12.91
N THR A 320 13.30 28.35 11.91
CA THR A 320 13.49 26.93 11.60
C THR A 320 14.12 26.77 10.23
N THR A 321 15.24 26.07 10.17
CA THR A 321 15.89 25.62 8.94
C THR A 321 15.75 24.11 8.82
N THR A 322 15.05 23.65 7.79
CA THR A 322 14.83 22.23 7.51
C THR A 322 15.92 21.71 6.58
N ILE A 323 16.59 20.64 7.00
CA ILE A 323 17.78 20.08 6.36
C ILE A 323 17.54 18.60 6.04
N LYS A 324 17.92 18.18 4.83
CA LYS A 324 18.09 16.77 4.46
C LYS A 324 19.52 16.34 4.79
N PRO A 325 19.72 15.55 5.86
CA PRO A 325 21.04 15.00 6.16
C PRO A 325 21.47 14.00 5.08
N TYR A 326 22.78 13.80 4.94
CA TYR A 326 23.32 12.68 4.15
C TYR A 326 23.25 11.37 4.93
N HIS A 327 23.32 11.45 6.26
CA HIS A 327 23.23 10.32 7.16
C HIS A 327 21.77 10.04 7.59
N GLN A 328 21.45 8.76 7.82
CA GLN A 328 20.16 8.34 8.36
C GLN A 328 20.32 7.99 9.84
N TYR A 329 19.97 8.92 10.72
CA TYR A 329 20.23 8.78 12.16
C TYR A 329 19.43 7.65 12.79
N LEU A 330 20.11 6.82 13.58
CA LEU A 330 19.60 5.58 14.17
C LEU A 330 19.02 4.61 13.12
N GLY A 331 19.39 4.77 11.85
CA GLY A 331 18.81 4.06 10.71
C GLY A 331 17.31 4.34 10.51
N PHE A 332 16.78 5.45 11.03
CA PHE A 332 15.37 5.81 10.95
C PHE A 332 15.15 7.25 10.49
N PHE A 333 15.76 8.24 11.16
CA PHE A 333 15.52 9.65 10.87
C PHE A 333 16.27 10.11 9.62
N ASN A 334 15.54 10.73 8.70
CA ASN A 334 16.05 11.15 7.39
C ASN A 334 15.83 12.65 7.10
N ARG A 335 15.43 13.39 8.13
CA ARG A 335 15.17 14.83 8.10
C ARG A 335 15.54 15.43 9.45
N MET A 336 16.00 16.67 9.43
CA MET A 336 16.21 17.44 10.65
C MET A 336 15.79 18.89 10.51
N ASP A 337 15.31 19.45 11.60
CA ASP A 337 15.04 20.88 11.75
C ASP A 337 16.03 21.47 12.76
N SER A 338 16.82 22.44 12.31
CA SER A 338 17.64 23.30 13.17
C SER A 338 16.82 24.53 13.54
N MET A 339 16.57 24.73 14.83
CA MET A 339 15.66 25.76 15.32
C MET A 339 16.37 26.71 16.27
N LYS A 340 16.17 28.01 16.08
CA LYS A 340 16.58 29.06 17.02
C LYS A 340 15.35 29.71 17.62
N GLU A 341 15.17 29.58 18.92
CA GLU A 341 14.03 30.15 19.65
C GLU A 341 14.52 30.75 20.96
N ASP A 342 14.19 32.02 21.19
CA ASP A 342 14.55 32.77 22.39
C ASP A 342 16.05 32.69 22.75
N GLY A 343 16.92 32.72 21.73
CA GLY A 343 18.36 32.64 21.88
C GLY A 343 18.90 31.24 22.19
N LYS A 344 18.06 30.21 22.16
CA LYS A 344 18.45 28.80 22.32
C LYS A 344 18.37 28.06 21.00
N ASP A 345 19.34 27.18 20.79
CA ASP A 345 19.41 26.29 19.62
C ASP A 345 18.76 24.94 19.96
N TYR A 346 17.91 24.43 19.09
CA TYR A 346 17.30 23.10 19.19
C TYR A 346 17.50 22.36 17.87
N ILE A 347 17.64 21.04 17.95
CA ILE A 347 17.70 20.18 16.76
C ILE A 347 16.62 19.12 16.90
N TYR A 348 15.78 18.97 15.89
CA TYR A 348 14.73 17.95 15.89
C TYR A 348 14.92 17.01 14.70
N LEU A 349 15.22 15.74 14.96
CA LEU A 349 15.32 14.68 13.96
C LEU A 349 13.98 13.97 13.82
N TYR A 350 13.56 13.73 12.58
CA TYR A 350 12.31 13.06 12.28
C TYR A 350 12.39 12.30 10.95
N ARG A 351 11.39 11.46 10.69
CA ARG A 351 11.26 10.74 9.43
C ARG A 351 10.20 11.38 8.57
N THR A 352 10.55 11.66 7.32
CA THR A 352 9.61 12.01 6.26
C THR A 352 9.68 10.94 5.18
N THR A 353 8.56 10.29 4.90
CA THR A 353 8.37 9.42 3.75
C THR A 353 7.28 10.03 2.88
N LYS A 354 7.47 9.95 1.55
CA LYS A 354 6.43 10.32 0.58
C LYS A 354 5.92 9.03 -0.05
N ASN A 355 5.21 8.27 0.75
CA ASN A 355 4.61 6.99 0.39
C ASN A 355 3.30 6.86 1.19
N TYR A 356 2.63 5.72 1.14
CA TYR A 356 1.34 5.54 1.84
C TYR A 356 1.49 5.29 3.34
N SER A 357 2.72 5.21 3.87
CA SER A 357 2.94 4.98 5.30
C SER A 357 2.61 6.22 6.14
N TYR A 358 1.53 6.12 6.90
CA TYR A 358 1.12 7.14 7.87
C TYR A 358 1.11 6.64 9.33
N PHE A 359 1.36 5.35 9.55
CA PHE A 359 1.48 4.73 10.87
C PHE A 359 2.94 4.40 11.20
N ASN A 360 3.22 4.20 12.49
CA ASN A 360 4.51 3.72 12.99
C ASN A 360 4.33 2.29 13.49
N PHE A 361 5.27 1.40 13.17
CA PHE A 361 5.23 0.02 13.67
C PHE A 361 5.79 -0.03 15.09
N TYR A 362 5.19 -0.82 15.99
CA TYR A 362 5.74 -1.05 17.33
C TYR A 362 7.20 -1.57 17.29
N ARG A 363 7.54 -2.35 16.27
CA ARG A 363 8.91 -2.82 16.02
C ARG A 363 9.88 -1.70 15.64
N GLU A 364 9.40 -0.59 15.06
CA GLU A 364 10.23 0.60 14.82
C GLU A 364 10.55 1.31 16.14
N TYR A 365 9.58 1.43 17.06
CA TYR A 365 9.84 1.95 18.41
C TYR A 365 10.89 1.10 19.14
N GLU A 366 10.70 -0.23 19.16
CA GLU A 366 11.65 -1.18 19.74
C GLU A 366 13.05 -0.98 19.15
N GLY A 367 13.17 -0.98 17.82
CA GLY A 367 14.45 -0.84 17.13
C GLY A 367 15.13 0.50 17.43
N LEU A 368 14.36 1.59 17.43
CA LEU A 368 14.88 2.94 17.69
C LEU A 368 15.36 3.12 19.13
N ILE A 369 14.57 2.67 20.10
CA ILE A 369 14.89 2.77 21.53
C ILE A 369 16.09 1.89 21.86
N ASN A 370 16.12 0.64 21.38
CA ASN A 370 17.27 -0.24 21.62
C ASN A 370 18.56 0.30 20.99
N LYS A 371 18.49 0.91 19.79
CA LYS A 371 19.65 1.59 19.18
C LYS A 371 20.09 2.81 20.00
N ALA A 372 19.15 3.63 20.45
CA ALA A 372 19.45 4.78 21.29
C ALA A 372 20.11 4.35 22.62
N VAL A 373 19.60 3.31 23.28
CA VAL A 373 20.19 2.74 24.50
C VAL A 373 21.60 2.21 24.25
N LYS A 374 21.81 1.54 23.11
CA LYS A 374 23.14 1.04 22.74
C LYS A 374 24.15 2.17 22.53
N LEU A 375 23.72 3.30 21.96
CA LEU A 375 24.59 4.44 21.64
C LEU A 375 24.82 5.37 22.83
N PHE A 376 23.77 5.67 23.58
CA PHE A 376 23.75 6.69 24.63
C PHE A 376 23.77 6.12 26.05
N GLY A 377 23.67 4.79 26.20
CA GLY A 377 23.56 4.12 27.48
C GLY A 377 22.13 4.12 28.02
N HIS A 378 21.99 3.89 29.33
CA HIS A 378 20.68 3.92 29.98
C HIS A 378 20.05 5.31 29.88
N ASP A 379 18.73 5.32 29.64
CA ASP A 379 17.92 6.53 29.74
C ASP A 379 17.87 7.04 31.18
N PHE A 380 17.42 8.27 31.36
CA PHE A 380 17.35 8.99 32.64
C PHE A 380 16.57 8.23 33.72
N GLU A 381 15.53 7.48 33.33
CA GLU A 381 14.72 6.66 34.23
C GLU A 381 15.27 5.24 34.41
N PHE A 382 16.43 4.92 33.81
CA PHE A 382 17.06 3.61 33.83
C PHE A 382 16.15 2.49 33.31
N ASN A 383 15.29 2.77 32.35
CA ASN A 383 14.44 1.76 31.73
C ASN A 383 15.25 0.76 30.89
N GLY A 384 16.33 1.20 30.25
CA GLY A 384 17.14 0.38 29.34
C GLY A 384 16.38 0.05 28.05
N ASN A 385 16.56 -1.17 27.55
CA ASN A 385 15.92 -1.64 26.31
C ASN A 385 14.39 -1.56 26.37
N TYR A 386 13.78 -1.56 25.18
CA TYR A 386 12.34 -1.47 25.00
C TYR A 386 11.58 -2.54 25.80
N LYS A 387 10.63 -2.09 26.60
CA LYS A 387 9.81 -2.92 27.48
C LYS A 387 8.48 -3.24 26.82
N TRP A 388 8.49 -4.27 25.97
CA TRP A 388 7.27 -5.01 25.69
C TRP A 388 6.73 -5.59 27.03
N PRO A 389 5.41 -5.71 27.29
CA PRO A 389 4.27 -5.11 26.59
C PRO A 389 3.89 -3.70 27.11
N ASP A 390 4.56 -3.21 28.16
CA ASP A 390 4.18 -2.00 28.87
C ASP A 390 4.19 -0.77 27.96
N GLU A 391 5.28 -0.56 27.20
CA GLU A 391 5.41 0.58 26.31
C GLU A 391 4.39 0.55 25.16
N ASN A 392 4.08 -0.64 24.62
CA ASN A 392 3.05 -0.77 23.60
C ASN A 392 1.68 -0.30 24.11
N ASN A 393 1.33 -0.72 25.32
CA ASN A 393 0.07 -0.34 25.94
C ASN A 393 0.03 1.17 26.24
N GLU A 394 1.15 1.76 26.63
CA GLU A 394 1.26 3.22 26.80
C GLU A 394 1.14 3.97 25.48
N ILE A 395 1.82 3.52 24.42
CA ILE A 395 1.76 4.14 23.08
C ILE A 395 0.33 4.07 22.54
N ASN A 396 -0.31 2.90 22.60
CA ASN A 396 -1.69 2.71 22.14
C ASN A 396 -2.69 3.61 22.90
N LYS A 397 -2.43 3.88 24.18
CA LYS A 397 -3.26 4.75 25.02
C LYS A 397 -2.90 6.24 24.90
N GLY A 398 -1.89 6.60 24.12
CA GLY A 398 -1.39 7.97 24.04
C GLY A 398 -0.79 8.48 25.35
N LYS A 399 -0.26 7.58 26.19
CA LYS A 399 0.30 7.86 27.53
C LYS A 399 1.82 7.70 27.60
N TRP A 400 2.43 7.24 26.52
CA TRP A 400 3.88 7.03 26.48
C TRP A 400 4.61 8.39 26.53
N LYS A 401 5.46 8.56 27.54
CA LYS A 401 6.16 9.83 27.81
C LYS A 401 7.46 10.00 27.02
N GLY A 402 7.82 9.01 26.22
CA GLY A 402 9.10 8.99 25.52
C GLY A 402 10.27 8.46 26.35
N ARG A 403 11.47 8.68 25.85
CA ARG A 403 12.76 8.33 26.48
C ARG A 403 13.66 9.55 26.50
N LYS A 404 14.37 9.75 27.62
CA LYS A 404 15.23 10.93 27.84
C LYS A 404 16.65 10.50 28.18
N TRP A 405 17.64 11.14 27.58
CA TRP A 405 19.06 11.02 27.97
C TRP A 405 19.61 12.38 28.34
N GLU A 406 20.34 12.45 29.44
CA GLU A 406 20.99 13.67 29.90
C GLU A 406 22.50 13.58 29.79
N PHE A 407 23.08 14.59 29.15
CA PHE A 407 24.51 14.80 29.07
C PHE A 407 24.87 16.13 29.77
N ASN A 408 26.16 16.44 29.88
CA ASN A 408 26.61 17.61 30.65
C ASN A 408 25.96 18.93 30.19
N SER A 409 25.82 19.16 28.89
CA SER A 409 25.31 20.42 28.33
C SER A 409 24.02 20.27 27.52
N LEU A 410 23.55 19.05 27.30
CA LEU A 410 22.45 18.77 26.37
C LEU A 410 21.56 17.63 26.86
N THR A 411 20.32 17.66 26.44
CA THR A 411 19.29 16.66 26.68
C THR A 411 18.79 16.13 25.34
N LEU A 412 18.68 14.81 25.23
CA LEU A 412 18.02 14.11 24.14
C LEU A 412 16.65 13.62 24.62
N LEU A 413 15.60 13.91 23.86
CA LEU A 413 14.24 13.45 24.11
C LEU A 413 13.71 12.74 22.87
N LEU A 414 13.48 11.43 22.98
CA LEU A 414 12.83 10.62 21.96
C LEU A 414 11.36 10.46 22.34
N ASP A 415 10.45 11.09 21.60
CA ASP A 415 9.03 11.13 21.93
C ASP A 415 8.15 11.08 20.67
N ILE A 416 6.82 10.99 20.89
CA ILE A 416 5.83 11.15 19.84
C ILE A 416 5.41 12.61 19.83
N ASN A 417 5.65 13.29 18.71
CA ASN A 417 5.26 14.68 18.55
C ASN A 417 3.73 14.81 18.52
N GLU A 418 3.15 15.55 19.46
CA GLU A 418 1.69 15.71 19.60
C GLU A 418 1.01 16.28 18.35
N GLY A 419 1.70 17.15 17.59
CA GLY A 419 1.14 17.77 16.40
C GLY A 419 1.11 16.86 15.18
N THR A 420 2.01 15.87 15.10
CA THR A 420 2.15 15.00 13.92
C THR A 420 1.84 13.53 14.20
N GLY A 421 1.79 13.11 15.47
CA GLY A 421 1.66 11.70 15.86
C GLY A 421 2.86 10.83 15.48
N LYS A 422 3.99 11.45 15.10
CA LYS A 422 5.19 10.74 14.63
C LYS A 422 6.30 10.78 15.69
N ILE A 423 7.06 9.70 15.75
CA ILE A 423 8.24 9.64 16.61
C ILE A 423 9.34 10.57 16.08
N GLY A 424 9.99 11.29 16.99
CA GLY A 424 11.11 12.17 16.69
C GLY A 424 12.11 12.22 17.84
N LEU A 425 13.31 12.70 17.55
CA LEU A 425 14.36 12.93 18.54
C LEU A 425 14.67 14.43 18.62
N LEU A 426 14.35 15.03 19.75
CA LEU A 426 14.69 16.41 20.08
C LEU A 426 16.02 16.45 20.85
N ILE A 427 16.91 17.34 20.42
CA ILE A 427 18.16 17.68 21.10
C ILE A 427 18.05 19.14 21.52
N THR A 428 18.23 19.38 22.82
CA THR A 428 18.07 20.70 23.44
C THR A 428 19.19 20.95 24.45
N PRO A 429 19.59 22.20 24.71
CA PRO A 429 20.45 22.52 25.84
C PRO A 429 19.83 22.00 27.13
N LYS A 430 20.67 21.55 28.06
CA LYS A 430 20.19 21.12 29.38
C LYS A 430 19.46 22.30 30.03
N TYR A 431 18.23 22.06 30.49
CA TYR A 431 17.55 23.03 31.34
C TYR A 431 18.36 23.12 32.64
N ASN A 432 19.12 24.20 32.81
CA ASN A 432 19.52 24.61 34.13
C ASN A 432 18.23 25.11 34.79
N GLU A 433 17.64 24.29 35.66
CA GLU A 433 16.73 24.82 36.67
C GLU A 433 17.54 25.90 37.41
N ALA A 434 17.15 27.15 37.21
CA ALA A 434 17.65 28.28 37.97
C ALA A 434 16.83 28.42 39.26
#